data_AF-A0AAW5RU92-F1
#
_entry.id   AF-A0AAW5RU92-F1
#
_cell.length_a   1.000
_cell.length_b   1.000
_cell.length_c   1.000
_cell.angle_alpha   90.00
_cell.angle_beta   90.00
_cell.angle_gamma   90.00
#
_symmetry.space_group_name_H-M   'P 1'
#
loop_
_entity.id
_entity.type
_entity.pdbx_description
1 polymer ?
#
loop_
_entity_poly.entity_id
_entity_poly.type
_entity_poly.pdbx_seq_one_letter_code
_entity_poly.pdbx_strand_id
1 'polypeptide(L)' 'TWVIVDIGLRMLVPKELYGCQGMPRHYIHDRGHDGTPLSITDQVLMVGNSVSPPPMAAIARANNPYKQLQIRRAA' A
#
# COMPACT_ATOMS: atom_id res chain seq x y z
N THR A 1 -19.23 9.04 -38.89
CA THR A 1 -18.35 8.11 -38.15
C THR A 1 -18.08 8.70 -36.78
N TRP A 2 -18.24 7.94 -35.70
CA TRP A 2 -17.92 8.41 -34.36
C TRP A 2 -16.46 8.09 -34.03
N VAL A 3 -15.76 9.04 -33.40
CA VAL A 3 -14.38 8.87 -32.95
C VAL A 3 -14.33 9.30 -31.48
N ILE A 4 -13.81 8.43 -30.62
CA ILE A 4 -13.49 8.79 -29.24
C ILE A 4 -12.21 9.62 -29.30
N VAL A 5 -12.32 10.90 -28.97
CA VAL A 5 -11.21 11.87 -29.01
C VAL A 5 -10.44 11.92 -27.69
N ASP A 6 -11.06 11.55 -26.58
CA ASP A 6 -10.44 11.52 -25.25
C ASP A 6 -11.21 10.57 -24.32
N ILE A 7 -10.51 9.96 -23.37
CA ILE A 7 -11.05 9.12 -22.29
C ILE A 7 -10.84 9.74 -20.89
N GLY A 8 -10.32 10.97 -20.80
CA GLY A 8 -10.23 11.75 -19.57
C GLY A 8 -9.18 11.23 -18.58
N LEU A 9 -7.94 11.04 -19.03
CA LEU A 9 -6.86 10.59 -18.15
C LEU A 9 -6.35 11.73 -17.25
N ARG A 10 -6.11 11.41 -15.97
CA ARG A 10 -5.37 12.27 -15.04
C ARG A 10 -4.44 11.45 -14.17
N MET A 11 -3.46 12.12 -13.57
CA MET A 11 -2.65 11.51 -12.52
C MET A 11 -3.49 11.21 -11.29
N LEU A 12 -3.20 10.08 -10.66
CA LEU A 12 -3.77 9.73 -9.37
C LEU A 12 -3.19 10.65 -8.30
N VAL A 13 -4.04 11.11 -7.37
CA VAL A 13 -3.58 11.87 -6.21
C VAL A 13 -2.97 10.92 -5.18
N PRO A 14 -2.11 11.40 -4.25
CA PRO A 14 -1.45 10.54 -3.26
C PRO A 14 -2.41 9.58 -2.55
N LYS A 15 -3.53 10.08 -2.03
CA LYS A 15 -4.53 9.26 -1.37
C LYS A 15 -5.04 8.08 -2.21
N GLU A 16 -5.18 8.27 -3.52
CA GLU A 16 -5.59 7.20 -4.44
C GLU A 16 -4.46 6.19 -4.62
N LEU A 17 -3.20 6.65 -4.77
CA LEU A 17 -2.02 5.77 -4.88
C LEU A 17 -1.86 4.87 -3.65
N TYR A 18 -1.96 5.43 -2.44
CA TYR A 18 -1.91 4.64 -1.20
C TYR A 18 -3.07 3.64 -1.11
N GLY A 19 -4.26 4.04 -1.57
CA GLY A 19 -5.42 3.15 -1.67
C GLY A 19 -5.21 1.99 -2.65
N CYS A 20 -4.66 2.26 -3.84
CA CYS A 20 -4.29 1.25 -4.83
C CYS A 20 -3.26 0.27 -4.27
N GLN A 21 -2.39 0.73 -3.39
CA GLN A 21 -1.41 -0.13 -2.71
C GLN A 21 -2.00 -1.02 -1.62
N GLY A 22 -3.29 -0.88 -1.32
CA GLY A 22 -4.00 -1.67 -0.32
C GLY A 22 -3.80 -1.16 1.10
N MET A 23 -3.34 0.07 1.27
CA MET A 23 -3.23 0.70 2.59
C MET A 23 -4.63 1.00 3.14
N PRO A 24 -4.85 0.84 4.46
CA PRO A 24 -6.14 1.14 5.06
C PRO A 24 -6.48 2.63 4.94
N ARG A 25 -7.77 2.97 4.93
CA ARG A 25 -8.25 4.36 4.78
C ARG A 25 -7.72 5.32 5.85
N HIS A 26 -7.34 4.79 7.01
CA HIS A 26 -6.77 5.56 8.13
C HIS A 26 -5.24 5.63 8.11
N TYR A 27 -4.57 5.16 7.05
CA TYR A 27 -3.13 5.26 6.90
C TYR A 27 -2.70 6.72 6.76
N ILE A 28 -1.82 7.16 7.67
CA ILE A 28 -1.27 8.51 7.67
C ILE A 28 -0.14 8.56 6.63
N HIS A 29 -0.36 9.33 5.57
CA HIS A 29 0.58 9.49 4.46
C HIS A 29 0.94 10.94 4.19
N ASP A 30 0.27 11.89 4.84
CA ASP A 30 0.37 13.32 4.56
C ASP A 30 1.29 14.08 5.53
N ARG A 31 1.82 13.39 6.56
CA ARG A 31 2.69 13.99 7.56
C ARG A 31 3.68 12.98 8.12
N GLY A 32 4.83 13.49 8.58
CA GLY A 32 5.83 12.73 9.30
C GLY A 32 5.41 12.39 10.74
N HIS A 33 6.26 11.61 11.42
CA HIS A 33 6.09 11.22 12.83
C HIS A 33 6.00 12.40 13.81
N ASP A 34 6.52 13.55 13.42
CA ASP A 34 6.55 14.83 14.13
C ASP A 34 5.36 15.75 13.76
N GLY A 35 4.50 15.30 12.85
CA GLY A 35 3.39 16.08 12.32
C GLY A 35 3.76 17.04 11.19
N THR A 36 5.02 17.08 10.76
CA THR A 36 5.46 17.92 9.64
C THR A 36 4.78 17.47 8.35
N PRO A 37 4.09 18.36 7.61
CA PRO A 37 3.42 18.00 6.36
C PRO A 37 4.41 17.53 5.29
N LEU A 38 4.04 16.49 4.54
CA LEU A 38 4.83 15.97 3.43
C LEU A 38 4.39 16.61 2.10
N SER A 39 5.35 16.97 1.25
CA SER A 39 5.04 17.45 -0.10
C SER A 39 4.42 16.33 -0.95
N ILE A 40 3.69 16.69 -2.00
CA ILE A 40 3.11 15.67 -2.92
C ILE A 40 4.22 14.79 -3.50
N THR A 41 5.37 15.37 -3.83
CA THR A 41 6.55 14.64 -4.33
C THR A 41 7.03 13.60 -3.33
N ASP A 42 7.14 13.96 -2.06
CA ASP A 42 7.57 13.03 -1.00
C ASP A 42 6.54 11.90 -0.82
N GLN A 43 5.25 12.25 -0.82
CA GLN A 43 4.18 11.26 -0.69
C GLN A 43 4.21 10.23 -1.83
N VAL A 44 4.42 10.69 -3.07
CA VAL A 44 4.53 9.83 -4.27
C VAL A 44 5.80 9.00 -4.24
N LEU A 45 6.93 9.58 -3.83
CA LEU A 45 8.20 8.85 -3.65
C LEU A 45 8.06 7.72 -2.63
N MET A 46 7.42 7.99 -1.50
CA MET A 46 7.23 7.02 -0.43
C MET A 46 6.31 5.86 -0.84
N VAL A 47 5.15 6.15 -1.45
CA VAL A 47 4.26 5.08 -1.91
C VAL A 47 4.89 4.25 -3.03
N GLY A 48 5.65 4.88 -3.93
CA GLY A 48 6.37 4.20 -5.01
C GLY A 48 7.43 3.21 -4.53
N ASN A 49 8.00 3.43 -3.33
CA ASN A 49 8.96 2.53 -2.69
C ASN A 49 8.34 1.63 -1.61
N SER A 50 7.03 1.70 -1.41
CA SER A 50 6.34 0.90 -0.39
C SER A 50 6.02 -0.52 -0.89
N VAL A 51 5.73 -1.43 0.04
CA VAL A 51 5.25 -2.78 -0.27
C VAL A 51 3.76 -2.87 0.03
N SER A 52 3.00 -3.47 -0.88
CA SER A 52 1.56 -3.66 -0.71
C SER A 52 1.27 -4.62 0.48
N PRO A 53 0.44 -4.21 1.46
CA PRO A 53 0.18 -5.03 2.65
C PRO A 53 -0.53 -6.38 2.35
N PRO A 54 -1.55 -6.46 1.47
CA PRO A 54 -2.22 -7.74 1.20
C PRO A 54 -1.29 -8.87 0.72
N PRO A 55 -0.46 -8.69 -0.33
CA PRO A 55 0.46 -9.76 -0.77
C PRO A 55 1.54 -10.03 0.28
N MET A 56 2.06 -9.00 0.96
CA MET A 56 3.10 -9.21 1.97
C MET A 56 2.57 -10.02 3.17
N ALA A 57 1.35 -9.74 3.61
CA ALA A 57 0.72 -10.51 4.67
C ALA A 57 0.49 -11.98 4.28
N ALA A 58 0.16 -12.25 3.00
CA ALA A 58 0.02 -13.62 2.50
C ALA A 58 1.37 -14.36 2.51
N ILE A 59 2.43 -13.73 2.02
CA ILE A 59 3.80 -14.29 2.05
C ILE A 59 4.24 -14.56 3.49
N ALA A 60 4.03 -13.62 4.41
CA ALA A 60 4.38 -13.79 5.82
C ALA A 60 3.63 -14.96 6.48
N ARG A 61 2.34 -15.14 6.17
CA ARG A 61 1.55 -16.28 6.68
C ARG A 61 2.05 -17.63 6.13
N ALA A 62 2.38 -17.68 4.85
CA ALA A 62 2.91 -18.89 4.21
C ALA A 62 4.26 -19.31 4.82
N ASN A 63 5.10 -18.33 5.19
CA ASN A 63 6.44 -18.54 5.73
C ASN A 63 6.51 -18.47 7.27
N ASN A 64 5.39 -18.60 7.99
CA ASN A 64 5.38 -18.49 9.46
C ASN A 64 6.19 -19.62 10.13
N PRO A 65 7.36 -19.33 10.75
CA PRO A 65 8.22 -20.36 11.32
C PRO A 65 7.65 -20.99 12.59
N TYR A 66 6.74 -20.29 13.27
CA TYR A 66 6.13 -20.77 14.51
C TYR A 66 5.02 -21.78 14.28
N LYS A 67 4.50 -21.88 13.05
CA LYS A 67 3.44 -22.85 12.70
C LYS A 67 3.88 -24.29 12.95
N GLN A 68 5.13 -24.61 12.64
CA GLN A 68 5.71 -25.94 12.89
C GLN A 68 5.91 -26.22 14.39
N LEU A 69 6.32 -25.20 15.16
CA LEU A 69 6.49 -25.33 16.61
C LEU A 69 5.15 -25.57 17.33
N GLN A 70 4.07 -24.92 16.86
CA GLN A 70 2.73 -25.10 17.40
C GLN A 70 2.20 -26.51 17.14
N ILE A 71 2.38 -27.04 15.93
CA ILE A 71 1.99 -28.41 15.59
C ILE A 71 2.69 -29.42 16.50
N ARG A 72 4.01 -29.26 16.73
CA ARG A 72 4.79 -30.15 17.61
C ARG A 72 4.42 -30.08 19.09
N ARG A 73 3.82 -28.99 19.56
CA ARG A 73 3.37 -28.83 20.96
C ARG A 73 1.97 -29.37 21.20
N ALA A 74 1.18 -29.52 20.14
CA ALA A 74 -0.20 -30.01 20.20
C ALA A 74 -0.31 -31.54 20.00
N ALA A 75 0.78 -32.18 19.58
CA ALA A 75 0.96 -33.63 19.50
C ALA A 75 1.65 -34.15 20.76
#